data_AF-A0A949ME37-F1
#
_entry.id   AF-A0A949ME37-F1
#
_cell.length_a   1.000
_cell.length_b   1.000
_cell.length_c   1.000
_cell.angle_alpha   90.00
_cell.angle_beta   90.00
_cell.angle_gamma   90.00
#
_symmetry.space_group_name_H-M   'P 1'
#
loop_
_entity.id
_entity.type
_entity.pdbx_description
1 polymer ?
#
loop_
_entity_poly.entity_id
_entity_poly.type
_entity_poly.pdbx_seq_one_letter_code
_entity_poly.pdbx_strand_id
1 'polypeptide(L)' 'MKGFALHPVLCMGLLLICAMPAAAANWEVKWNSNTGFSPSSVTIAQGDTVIFYDNDSGDSPVEIVANDNSFDVFLAGN' A
#
# COMPACT_ATOMS: atom_id res chain seq x y z
N MET A 1 -38.93 -20.56 44.26
CA MET A 1 -38.86 -19.96 42.91
C MET A 1 -37.38 -19.91 42.53
N LYS A 2 -36.97 -20.69 41.53
CA LYS A 2 -35.56 -20.91 41.18
C LYS A 2 -35.01 -19.65 40.50
N GLY A 3 -33.97 -19.04 41.08
CA GLY A 3 -33.27 -17.92 40.48
C GLY A 3 -32.61 -18.34 39.18
N PHE A 4 -32.94 -17.66 38.09
CA PHE A 4 -32.27 -17.82 36.81
C PHE A 4 -30.88 -17.19 36.90
N ALA A 5 -29.85 -18.02 37.10
CA ALA A 5 -28.47 -17.60 36.93
C ALA A 5 -28.20 -17.39 35.42
N LEU A 6 -28.23 -16.12 35.00
CA LEU A 6 -27.74 -15.68 33.70
C LEU A 6 -26.26 -16.09 33.60
N HIS A 7 -25.95 -17.08 32.77
CA HIS A 7 -24.58 -17.51 32.51
C HIS A 7 -23.85 -16.45 31.67
N PRO A 8 -22.77 -15.81 32.17
CA PRO A 8 -22.05 -14.79 31.41
C PRO A 8 -21.00 -15.41 30.46
N VAL A 9 -21.31 -16.55 29.86
CA VAL A 9 -20.35 -17.30 29.01
C VAL A 9 -20.65 -17.16 27.52
N LEU A 10 -21.76 -16.50 27.15
CA LEU A 10 -22.22 -16.45 25.75
C LEU A 10 -21.61 -15.32 24.90
N CYS A 11 -20.89 -14.35 25.48
CA CYS A 11 -20.41 -13.18 24.72
C CYS A 11 -18.93 -13.25 24.27
N MET A 12 -18.19 -14.32 24.57
CA MET A 12 -16.73 -14.36 24.34
C MET A 12 -16.23 -15.45 23.38
N GLY A 13 -17.16 -16.13 22.70
CA GLY A 13 -16.83 -17.18 21.74
C GLY A 13 -16.99 -16.73 20.31
N LEU A 14 -15.89 -16.33 19.69
CA LEU A 14 -15.65 -16.47 18.25
C LEU A 14 -16.23 -15.41 17.30
N LEU A 15 -15.81 -14.15 17.49
CA LEU A 15 -15.52 -13.30 16.34
C LEU A 15 -14.28 -13.89 15.63
N LEU A 16 -14.49 -14.91 14.80
CA LEU A 16 -13.50 -15.34 13.80
C LEU A 16 -13.46 -14.25 12.73
N ILE A 17 -12.80 -13.14 13.04
CA ILE A 17 -12.44 -12.16 12.04
C ILE A 17 -11.35 -12.85 11.22
N CYS A 18 -11.74 -13.47 10.11
CA CYS A 18 -10.80 -13.89 9.09
C CYS A 18 -10.06 -12.62 8.67
N ALA A 19 -8.85 -12.41 9.20
CA ALA A 19 -7.97 -11.36 8.72
C ALA A 19 -7.64 -11.70 7.26
N MET A 20 -8.38 -11.12 6.33
CA MET A 20 -8.06 -11.24 4.92
C MET A 20 -6.76 -10.46 4.71
N PRO A 21 -5.72 -11.06 4.10
CA PRO A 21 -4.55 -10.28 3.73
C PRO A 21 -5.03 -9.15 2.82
N ALA A 22 -4.71 -7.91 3.18
CA ALA A 22 -4.97 -6.77 2.32
C ALA A 22 -4.23 -7.02 1.00
N ALA A 23 -4.97 -6.95 -0.12
CA ALA A 23 -4.35 -7.07 -1.42
C ALA A 23 -3.37 -5.91 -1.61
N ALA A 24 -2.17 -6.23 -2.14
CA ALA A 24 -1.19 -5.22 -2.51
C ALA A 24 -1.82 -4.20 -3.47
N ALA A 25 -1.67 -2.92 -3.15
CA ALA A 25 -2.14 -1.82 -3.96
C ALA A 25 -1.06 -1.31 -4.92
N ASN A 26 -1.49 -0.69 -6.02
CA ASN A 26 -0.62 0.05 -6.93
C ASN A 26 -0.84 1.55 -6.74
N TRP A 27 0.25 2.29 -6.58
CA TRP A 27 0.26 3.74 -6.43
C TRP A 27 0.93 4.39 -7.62
N GLU A 28 0.25 5.32 -8.27
CA GLU A 28 0.80 6.04 -9.42
C GLU A 28 1.42 7.38 -8.97
N VAL A 29 2.64 7.63 -9.44
CA VAL A 29 3.32 8.92 -9.28
C VAL A 29 3.73 9.43 -10.64
N LYS A 30 3.28 10.63 -11.00
CA LYS A 30 3.56 11.23 -12.31
C LYS A 30 4.58 12.34 -12.19
N TRP A 31 5.57 12.34 -13.06
CA TRP A 31 6.52 13.43 -13.22
C TRP A 31 6.17 14.27 -14.45
N ASN A 32 6.32 15.58 -14.34
CA ASN A 32 6.17 16.54 -15.42
C ASN A 32 7.21 17.66 -15.24
N SER A 33 7.86 18.10 -16.32
CA SER A 33 8.95 19.11 -16.27
C SER A 33 8.51 20.48 -15.75
N ASN A 34 7.23 20.84 -15.85
CA ASN A 34 6.67 22.09 -15.33
C ASN A 34 6.35 22.03 -13.83
N THR A 35 5.92 20.88 -13.31
CA THR A 35 5.37 20.76 -11.94
C THR A 35 6.13 19.83 -11.00
N GLY A 36 7.03 18.98 -11.54
CA GLY A 36 7.69 17.91 -10.81
C GLY A 36 6.77 16.72 -10.54
N PHE A 37 7.07 15.96 -9.49
CA PHE A 37 6.29 14.78 -9.09
C PHE A 37 4.94 15.15 -8.49
N SER A 38 3.90 14.44 -8.90
CA SER A 38 2.54 14.52 -8.38
C SER A 38 1.92 13.12 -8.24
N PRO A 39 1.51 12.71 -7.03
CA PRO A 39 1.71 13.42 -5.77
C PRO A 39 3.19 13.51 -5.38
N SER A 40 3.57 14.53 -4.61
CA SER A 40 4.94 14.72 -4.13
C SER A 40 5.34 13.78 -2.99
N SER A 41 4.37 13.07 -2.40
CA SER A 41 4.58 12.06 -1.38
C SER A 41 3.48 11.00 -1.46
N VAL A 42 3.85 9.75 -1.19
CA VAL A 42 2.94 8.61 -1.09
C VAL A 42 3.33 7.81 0.14
N THR A 43 2.32 7.39 0.91
CA THR A 43 2.50 6.42 2.00
C THR A 43 2.01 5.08 1.51
N ILE A 44 2.86 4.07 1.52
CA ILE A 44 2.55 2.71 1.06
C ILE A 44 2.61 1.70 2.20
N ALA A 45 1.85 0.62 2.09
CA ALA A 45 1.97 -0.54 2.96
C ALA A 45 3.02 -1.53 2.43
N GLN A 46 3.50 -2.43 3.30
CA GLN A 46 4.36 -3.52 2.84
C GLN A 46 3.62 -4.38 1.81
N GLY A 47 4.26 -4.61 0.66
CA GLY A 47 3.70 -5.39 -0.45
C GLY A 47 3.06 -4.54 -1.56
N ASP A 48 2.78 -3.26 -1.30
CA ASP A 48 2.33 -2.32 -2.33
C ASP A 48 3.43 -2.06 -3.37
N THR A 49 3.01 -1.62 -4.55
CA THR A 49 3.89 -1.21 -5.65
C THR A 49 3.68 0.26 -5.98
N VAL A 50 4.76 1.01 -6.19
CA VAL A 50 4.70 2.38 -6.71
C VAL A 50 5.17 2.36 -8.16
N ILE A 51 4.35 2.91 -9.05
CA ILE A 51 4.62 3.01 -10.49
C ILE A 51 4.84 4.49 -10.82
N PHE A 52 6.01 4.78 -11.37
CA PHE A 52 6.36 6.13 -11.80
C PHE A 52 6.12 6.30 -13.29
N TYR A 53 5.53 7.42 -13.67
CA TYR A 53 5.24 7.76 -15.06
C TYR A 53 5.89 9.08 -15.44
N ASP A 54 6.41 9.14 -16.67
CA ASP A 54 6.76 10.41 -17.30
C ASP A 54 5.58 10.90 -18.14
N ASN A 55 4.93 11.97 -17.67
CA ASN A 55 3.77 12.55 -18.35
C ASN A 55 4.17 13.36 -19.59
N ASP A 56 5.41 13.85 -19.67
CA ASP A 56 5.90 14.62 -20.82
C ASP A 56 6.15 13.70 -22.03
N SER A 57 6.49 12.43 -21.77
CA SER A 57 6.79 11.42 -22.80
C SER A 57 5.61 10.49 -23.11
N GLY A 58 4.39 10.85 -22.70
CA GLY A 58 3.17 10.10 -23.04
C GLY A 58 2.76 9.03 -22.03
N ASP A 59 2.95 9.28 -20.74
CA ASP A 59 2.46 8.43 -19.62
C ASP A 59 2.99 6.98 -19.69
N SER A 60 4.25 6.80 -20.09
CA SER A 60 4.92 5.49 -20.02
C SER A 60 5.55 5.29 -18.63
N PRO A 61 5.51 4.07 -18.06
CA PRO A 61 6.25 3.76 -16.85
C PRO A 61 7.76 4.00 -17.05
N VAL A 62 8.41 4.57 -16.05
CA VAL A 62 9.83 4.90 -16.08
C VAL A 62 10.57 4.40 -14.84
N GLU A 63 11.88 4.25 -14.96
CA GLU A 63 12.78 3.99 -13.85
C GLU A 63 13.13 5.29 -13.12
N ILE A 64 13.27 5.20 -11.78
CA ILE A 64 13.69 6.32 -10.93
C ILE A 64 15.02 5.96 -10.26
N VAL A 65 15.95 6.90 -10.29
CA VAL A 65 17.24 6.80 -9.60
C VAL A 65 17.33 7.89 -8.55
N ALA A 66 17.67 7.53 -7.32
CA ALA A 66 17.93 8.50 -6.26
C ALA A 66 19.30 9.15 -6.48
N ASN A 67 19.36 10.48 -6.53
CA ASN A 67 20.62 11.20 -6.71
C ASN A 67 21.52 11.17 -5.46
N ASP A 68 20.94 10.91 -4.30
CA ASP A 68 21.61 10.81 -3.00
C ASP A 68 21.98 9.36 -2.65
N ASN A 69 21.75 8.42 -3.56
CA ASN A 69 21.95 6.98 -3.37
C ASN A 69 21.13 6.40 -2.19
N SER A 70 20.02 7.04 -1.81
CA SER A 70 19.12 6.51 -0.77
C SER A 70 18.46 5.19 -1.17
N PHE A 71 18.36 4.92 -2.47
CA PHE A 71 18.01 3.63 -3.03
C PHE A 71 18.63 3.43 -4.42
N ASP A 72 18.99 2.18 -4.73
CA ASP A 72 19.32 1.75 -6.08
C ASP A 72 18.05 1.27 -6.82
N VAL A 73 18.09 1.30 -8.15
CA VAL A 73 17.06 0.66 -8.99
C VAL A 73 16.97 -0.81 -8.61
N PHE A 74 15.82 -1.23 -8.06
CA PHE A 74 15.51 -2.63 -7.92
C PHE A 74 15.17 -3.18 -9.31
N LEU A 75 16.19 -3.62 -10.04
CA LEU A 75 16.01 -4.48 -11.19
C LEU A 75 15.37 -5.77 -10.66
N ALA A 76 14.07 -5.93 -10.85
CA ALA A 76 13.41 -7.20 -10.57
C ALA A 76 14.22 -8.30 -11.27
N GLY A 77 14.70 -9.25 -10.47
CA GLY A 77 15.71 -10.23 -10.85
C GLY A 77 15.45 -10.90 -12.20
N ASN A 78 16.57 -11.12 -12.90
CA ASN A 78 16.74 -12.09 -13.97
C ASN A 78 16.39 -13.51 -13.51
#